data_AF-A0AAD3N9Q5-F1
#
_entry.id   AF-A0AAD3N9Q5-F1
#
_cell.length_a   1.000
_cell.length_b   1.000
_cell.length_c   1.000
_cell.angle_alpha   90.00
_cell.angle_beta   90.00
_cell.angle_gamma   90.00
#
_symmetry.space_group_name_H-M   'P 1'
#
loop_
_entity.id
_entity.type
_entity.pdbx_description
1 polymer ?
#
loop_
_entity_poly.entity_id
_entity_poly.type
_entity_poly.pdbx_seq_one_letter_code
_entity_poly.pdbx_strand_id
1 'polypeptide(L)'
;MPCSRAHELNSHSTPGDGRLEAAAGTLDTCCHGNRTGGKITNKRNPQPSQVFPPLFKISTAVKDKTSTASAQVGGALSGVVGVRQASGSVRFDSDGSGRSVTWDSFGIWDNRIEEPILLPSSIRYGKPIPQVSLSRVGSASFLGLRNQNEDRLRFARIHDNLLYFAVFDGHGGPHAADYCYTFMEKFIRDALEEEDDLEKVLKKAFLDADKALHTHLSYFNNASFLTAGTTATVAILRDGIELVVGSVGDSRAMLCRKGRANKLTKDHTPDRKDERHRIQRFGGFVTWNSVGQANVNGRLAMTRSIGDFHLKSSGVIAEPDTQRLTVQHTNDSFLALTTDGINFLLSDQEICDMINQCQDPTEAADIIAQQALQYGSEDNSTIIIVPIQRFGGFVTWNSVGQANVNGRLAMTRSIGDFHLKSSGVIAEPDTQRLTVQHTNDSFLALTTDGINFLLSDQEICDMINQCQDPTEAADIIAQQALQYGSEDNSTIIIVPLGAWGKHQSSTIVYSMSRNFVSSGRWA
;
A
#
# COMPACT_ATOMS: atom_id res chain seq x y z
N MET A 1 -12.46 56.32 -35.04
CA MET A 1 -12.01 57.59 -35.66
C MET A 1 -10.81 58.11 -34.89
N PRO A 2 -9.84 58.80 -35.53
CA PRO A 2 -9.78 59.23 -36.93
C PRO A 2 -8.59 58.60 -37.71
N CYS A 3 -8.80 58.22 -39.00
CA CYS A 3 -8.22 58.79 -40.24
C CYS A 3 -6.71 58.51 -40.47
N SER A 4 -6.19 58.14 -41.66
CA SER A 4 -6.71 57.97 -43.03
C SER A 4 -5.56 57.53 -43.98
N ARG A 5 -5.92 57.16 -45.24
CA ARG A 5 -5.14 56.85 -46.47
C ARG A 5 -4.73 55.38 -46.66
N ALA A 6 -5.33 54.57 -47.56
CA ALA A 6 -5.64 54.69 -49.00
C ALA A 6 -4.43 54.47 -49.93
N HIS A 7 -4.41 53.33 -50.63
CA HIS A 7 -4.27 53.30 -52.09
C HIS A 7 -4.93 52.03 -52.65
N GLU A 8 -5.77 52.27 -53.65
CA GLU A 8 -6.61 51.35 -54.38
C GLU A 8 -6.14 51.38 -55.85
N LEU A 9 -6.36 50.26 -56.56
CA LEU A 9 -6.86 50.16 -57.94
C LEU A 9 -6.09 49.22 -58.91
N ASN A 10 -6.92 48.30 -59.42
CA ASN A 10 -7.09 47.82 -60.80
C ASN A 10 -6.30 46.60 -61.29
N SER A 11 -6.88 45.65 -62.03
CA SER A 11 -8.29 45.35 -62.40
C SER A 11 -8.30 44.14 -63.37
N HIS A 12 -9.39 43.35 -63.29
CA HIS A 12 -10.09 42.60 -64.36
C HIS A 12 -9.40 41.46 -65.15
N SER A 13 -10.02 40.26 -65.11
CA SER A 13 -10.96 39.80 -66.16
C SER A 13 -11.54 38.38 -65.88
N THR A 14 -12.87 38.26 -65.78
CA THR A 14 -13.71 37.07 -66.06
C THR A 14 -14.24 37.18 -67.53
N PRO A 15 -15.05 36.27 -68.13
CA PRO A 15 -15.88 35.17 -67.58
C PRO A 15 -15.95 33.86 -68.40
N GLY A 16 -16.71 32.87 -67.91
CA GLY A 16 -17.12 31.68 -68.67
C GLY A 16 -18.15 30.80 -67.95
N ASP A 17 -19.35 30.75 -68.52
CA ASP A 17 -20.56 30.01 -68.14
C ASP A 17 -20.42 28.48 -68.05
N GLY A 18 -21.32 27.84 -67.28
CA GLY A 18 -21.55 26.40 -67.33
C GLY A 18 -22.60 25.88 -66.33
N ARG A 19 -23.87 26.02 -66.69
CA ARG A 19 -25.07 25.48 -65.99
C ARG A 19 -25.37 24.07 -66.55
N LEU A 20 -25.74 23.09 -65.71
CA LEU A 20 -26.60 21.96 -66.10
C LEU A 20 -27.24 21.30 -64.87
N GLU A 21 -28.51 20.94 -65.04
CA GLU A 21 -29.52 20.57 -64.06
C GLU A 21 -29.60 19.07 -63.74
N ALA A 22 -30.20 18.79 -62.57
CA ALA A 22 -31.23 17.78 -62.24
C ALA A 22 -31.09 16.30 -62.66
N ALA A 23 -31.32 15.40 -61.68
CA ALA A 23 -32.44 14.44 -61.73
C ALA A 23 -32.73 13.86 -60.34
N ALA A 24 -34.01 13.96 -59.95
CA ALA A 24 -34.65 13.31 -58.82
C ALA A 24 -35.03 11.86 -59.16
N GLY A 25 -35.26 11.03 -58.13
CA GLY A 25 -35.75 9.67 -58.27
C GLY A 25 -36.18 9.06 -56.94
N THR A 26 -37.27 9.57 -56.39
CA THR A 26 -38.10 8.91 -55.37
C THR A 26 -38.87 7.76 -56.02
N LEU A 27 -39.07 6.63 -55.32
CA LEU A 27 -40.36 5.92 -55.31
C LEU A 27 -40.43 4.88 -54.17
N ASP A 28 -41.54 5.01 -53.47
CA ASP A 28 -42.07 4.30 -52.32
C ASP A 28 -42.58 2.87 -52.62
N THR A 29 -43.03 2.24 -51.53
CA THR A 29 -44.11 1.23 -51.39
C THR A 29 -43.67 -0.24 -51.46
N CYS A 30 -44.26 -1.19 -50.73
CA CYS A 30 -45.11 -1.21 -49.54
C CYS A 30 -45.19 -2.66 -49.03
N CYS A 31 -45.36 -2.81 -47.71
CA CYS A 31 -46.30 -3.71 -47.03
C CYS A 31 -46.22 -5.26 -47.05
N HIS A 32 -46.43 -5.76 -45.82
CA HIS A 32 -47.02 -7.05 -45.37
C HIS A 32 -46.11 -8.28 -45.48
N GLY A 33 -46.04 -9.19 -44.51
CA GLY A 33 -46.76 -9.41 -43.26
C GLY A 33 -46.54 -10.87 -42.82
N ASN A 34 -46.88 -11.14 -41.57
CA ASN A 34 -47.10 -12.44 -40.92
C ASN A 34 -45.96 -13.20 -40.20
N ARG A 35 -46.22 -13.30 -38.88
CA ARG A 35 -45.83 -14.29 -37.89
C ARG A 35 -45.94 -15.73 -38.39
N THR A 36 -45.05 -16.60 -37.91
CA THR A 36 -45.42 -17.82 -37.14
C THR A 36 -44.18 -18.38 -36.42
N GLY A 37 -44.40 -18.87 -35.20
CA GLY A 37 -43.38 -19.48 -34.37
C GLY A 37 -43.10 -20.94 -34.75
N GLY A 38 -41.92 -21.42 -34.33
CA GLY A 38 -41.54 -22.82 -34.37
C GLY A 38 -40.43 -23.09 -33.37
N LYS A 39 -40.78 -23.67 -32.22
CA LYS A 39 -39.84 -24.32 -31.29
C LYS A 39 -39.30 -25.58 -31.98
N ILE A 40 -37.98 -25.74 -32.02
CA ILE A 40 -37.32 -27.05 -32.17
C ILE A 40 -36.25 -27.18 -31.09
N THR A 41 -36.27 -28.34 -30.44
CA THR A 41 -35.50 -28.75 -29.27
C THR A 41 -34.19 -29.44 -29.64
N ASN A 42 -33.31 -29.53 -28.64
CA ASN A 42 -32.35 -30.60 -28.38
C ASN A 42 -31.10 -30.75 -29.28
N LYS A 43 -29.92 -30.45 -28.72
CA LYS A 43 -28.98 -31.47 -28.16
C LYS A 43 -27.65 -30.85 -27.71
N ARG A 44 -27.20 -31.28 -26.52
CA ARG A 44 -25.83 -31.14 -26.02
C ARG A 44 -24.87 -31.96 -26.90
N ASN A 45 -23.67 -31.46 -27.15
CA ASN A 45 -22.47 -32.20 -26.78
C ASN A 45 -21.22 -31.32 -26.66
N PRO A 46 -20.33 -31.60 -25.68
CA PRO A 46 -19.11 -30.86 -25.36
C PRO A 46 -17.86 -31.51 -26.01
N GLN A 47 -16.78 -30.75 -26.13
CA GLN A 47 -15.44 -31.22 -26.53
C GLN A 47 -14.39 -30.26 -25.92
N PRO A 48 -13.15 -30.70 -25.63
CA PRO A 48 -12.79 -31.90 -24.90
C PRO A 48 -11.72 -31.63 -23.80
N SER A 49 -11.78 -32.41 -22.72
CA SER A 49 -10.67 -32.57 -21.77
C SER A 49 -9.60 -33.49 -22.39
N GLN A 50 -8.34 -33.07 -22.31
CA GLN A 50 -7.19 -33.97 -22.51
C GLN A 50 -6.48 -34.18 -21.17
N VAL A 51 -6.37 -35.45 -20.81
CA VAL A 51 -5.62 -36.02 -19.69
C VAL A 51 -4.57 -36.96 -20.27
N PHE A 52 -3.41 -37.05 -19.61
CA PHE A 52 -2.46 -38.19 -19.43
C PHE A 52 -0.99 -37.75 -19.58
N PRO A 53 0.00 -38.44 -18.97
CA PRO A 53 0.02 -39.22 -17.71
C PRO A 53 1.24 -38.85 -16.79
N PRO A 54 1.36 -39.43 -15.57
CA PRO A 54 2.39 -39.11 -14.57
C PRO A 54 3.57 -40.11 -14.56
N LEU A 55 4.70 -39.73 -13.94
CA LEU A 55 5.76 -40.53 -13.24
C LEU A 55 7.02 -39.63 -13.12
N PHE A 56 7.61 -39.37 -11.96
CA PHE A 56 8.37 -40.31 -11.12
C PHE A 56 8.39 -39.90 -9.62
N LYS A 57 8.38 -40.91 -8.74
CA LYS A 57 8.68 -40.85 -7.30
C LYS A 57 10.20 -40.91 -7.07
N ILE A 58 10.72 -40.17 -6.09
CA ILE A 58 11.91 -40.57 -5.33
C ILE A 58 11.68 -40.32 -3.83
N SER A 59 12.11 -41.30 -3.05
CA SER A 59 11.93 -41.50 -1.60
C SER A 59 12.94 -40.74 -0.74
N THR A 60 12.53 -40.57 0.51
CA THR A 60 13.18 -40.04 1.72
C THR A 60 14.63 -40.44 2.01
N ALA A 61 15.36 -39.55 2.70
CA ALA A 61 16.35 -39.92 3.73
C ALA A 61 16.57 -38.78 4.73
N VAL A 62 16.16 -39.03 5.98
CA VAL A 62 16.49 -38.28 7.19
C VAL A 62 17.94 -38.61 7.59
N LYS A 63 18.71 -37.61 8.01
CA LYS A 63 19.96 -37.81 8.77
C LYS A 63 20.10 -36.73 9.85
N ASP A 64 19.82 -37.15 11.07
CA ASP A 64 20.33 -36.53 12.29
C ASP A 64 21.85 -36.56 12.31
N LYS A 65 22.47 -35.43 12.69
CA LYS A 65 23.76 -35.44 13.38
C LYS A 65 23.79 -34.33 14.43
N THR A 66 23.71 -34.78 15.67
CA THR A 66 24.27 -34.13 16.85
C THR A 66 25.78 -33.96 16.69
N SER A 67 26.31 -32.79 17.06
CA SER A 67 27.67 -32.68 17.58
C SER A 67 27.80 -31.47 18.50
N THR A 68 27.95 -31.80 19.78
CA THR A 68 28.52 -30.99 20.84
C THR A 68 29.96 -30.59 20.50
N ALA A 69 30.32 -29.32 20.73
CA ALA A 69 31.69 -28.93 21.06
C ALA A 69 31.70 -27.55 21.74
N SER A 70 32.06 -27.58 23.02
CA SER A 70 32.50 -26.46 23.84
C SER A 70 33.90 -25.98 23.41
N ALA A 71 34.13 -24.67 23.41
CA ALA A 71 35.47 -24.11 23.63
C ALA A 71 35.36 -22.68 24.18
N GLN A 72 36.13 -22.45 25.24
CA GLN A 72 36.20 -21.28 26.09
C GLN A 72 37.33 -20.33 25.64
N VAL A 73 37.10 -19.03 25.89
CA VAL A 73 38.04 -17.99 26.39
C VAL A 73 39.09 -17.40 25.45
N GLY A 74 39.05 -16.06 25.35
CA GLY A 74 40.22 -15.20 25.59
C GLY A 74 40.44 -14.08 24.58
N GLY A 75 40.30 -12.82 25.01
CA GLY A 75 40.86 -11.67 24.29
C GLY A 75 40.15 -10.34 24.57
N ALA A 76 40.56 -9.65 25.64
CA ALA A 76 40.12 -8.31 25.99
C ALA A 76 40.77 -7.24 25.09
N LEU A 77 40.04 -6.17 24.75
CA LEU A 77 40.61 -4.86 24.43
C LEU A 77 39.69 -3.74 24.96
N SER A 78 40.28 -2.91 25.79
CA SER A 78 39.72 -1.76 26.51
C SER A 78 39.76 -0.50 25.65
N GLY A 79 38.75 0.38 25.75
CA GLY A 79 38.65 1.61 24.98
C GLY A 79 37.61 2.61 25.53
N VAL A 80 37.90 3.16 26.71
CA VAL A 80 37.56 4.49 27.25
C VAL A 80 36.15 5.07 26.99
N VAL A 81 35.37 5.12 28.07
CA VAL A 81 34.11 5.85 28.26
C VAL A 81 34.41 7.31 28.64
N GLY A 82 33.85 8.25 27.88
CA GLY A 82 33.75 9.66 28.26
C GLY A 82 32.36 9.97 28.80
N VAL A 83 32.25 10.22 30.10
CA VAL A 83 31.03 10.67 30.79
C VAL A 83 30.99 12.19 30.80
N ARG A 84 29.89 12.79 30.34
CA ARG A 84 29.39 14.08 30.87
C ARG A 84 27.87 14.07 31.00
N GLN A 85 27.45 14.55 32.17
CA GLN A 85 26.11 14.54 32.77
C GLN A 85 25.12 15.54 32.17
N ALA A 86 23.84 15.18 32.38
CA ALA A 86 22.69 16.01 32.73
C ALA A 86 22.12 16.98 31.67
N SER A 87 20.89 16.72 31.24
CA SER A 87 19.69 17.30 31.88
C SER A 87 18.47 16.97 31.02
N GLY A 88 17.39 16.57 31.68
CA GLY A 88 16.09 16.37 31.03
C GLY A 88 15.54 17.69 30.52
N SER A 89 15.15 17.70 29.25
CA SER A 89 14.25 18.71 28.71
C SER A 89 13.07 18.00 28.08
N VAL A 90 11.97 18.03 28.82
CA VAL A 90 10.61 17.73 28.39
C VAL A 90 10.34 18.56 27.12
N ARG A 91 10.05 17.90 26.00
CA ARG A 91 9.46 18.58 24.84
C ARG A 91 7.98 18.77 25.12
N PHE A 92 7.64 19.91 25.71
CA PHE A 92 6.30 20.47 25.63
C PHE A 92 6.08 20.95 24.20
N ASP A 93 5.05 20.44 23.52
CA ASP A 93 4.49 21.10 22.34
C ASP A 93 3.77 22.38 22.79
N SER A 94 3.99 23.45 22.04
CA SER A 94 3.65 24.85 22.35
C SER A 94 2.19 25.25 22.10
N ASP A 95 1.31 24.31 21.75
CA ASP A 95 0.08 24.69 21.07
C ASP A 95 -1.19 24.52 21.92
N GLY A 96 -1.06 24.19 23.22
CA GLY A 96 -2.10 24.41 24.24
C GLY A 96 -3.49 23.85 23.94
N SER A 97 -3.65 22.92 23.00
CA SER A 97 -4.96 22.61 22.41
C SER A 97 -5.72 21.49 23.11
N GLY A 98 -5.23 20.94 24.23
CA GLY A 98 -6.00 20.05 25.12
C GLY A 98 -6.71 18.87 24.43
N ARG A 99 -6.26 18.45 23.24
CA ARG A 99 -6.81 17.31 22.52
C ARG A 99 -5.99 16.08 22.91
N SER A 100 -6.65 15.17 23.62
CA SER A 100 -6.17 13.80 23.81
C SER A 100 -5.74 13.24 22.45
N VAL A 101 -4.56 12.62 22.42
CA VAL A 101 -4.06 11.90 21.24
C VAL A 101 -4.91 10.63 21.10
N THR A 102 -6.11 10.78 20.56
CA THR A 102 -6.95 9.66 20.11
C THR A 102 -6.30 9.07 18.86
N TRP A 103 -5.59 7.95 19.02
CA TRP A 103 -5.02 7.14 17.95
C TRP A 103 -6.07 6.36 17.13
N ASP A 104 -7.33 6.78 17.17
CA ASP A 104 -8.42 6.26 16.36
C ASP A 104 -8.70 7.23 15.21
N SER A 105 -8.21 6.92 14.01
CA SER A 105 -8.78 7.32 12.70
C SER A 105 -7.79 7.11 11.53
N PHE A 106 -7.20 5.93 11.38
CA PHE A 106 -6.49 5.60 10.14
C PHE A 106 -6.76 4.18 9.67
N GLY A 107 -7.78 4.02 8.84
CA GLY A 107 -7.98 2.87 7.94
C GLY A 107 -8.75 1.70 8.56
N ILE A 108 -10.00 1.51 8.13
CA ILE A 108 -10.88 0.38 8.50
C ILE A 108 -10.52 -0.87 7.68
N TRP A 109 -9.24 -1.07 7.40
CA TRP A 109 -8.77 -2.27 6.76
C TRP A 109 -8.71 -3.37 7.81
N ASP A 110 -9.25 -4.53 7.45
CA ASP A 110 -9.09 -5.73 8.24
C ASP A 110 -7.59 -6.09 8.36
N ASN A 111 -6.99 -5.67 9.46
CA ASN A 111 -5.58 -5.84 9.83
C ASN A 111 -5.29 -7.25 10.40
N ARG A 112 -6.24 -8.19 10.32
CA ARG A 112 -6.02 -9.59 10.67
C ARG A 112 -4.96 -10.20 9.74
N ILE A 113 -3.78 -10.55 10.27
CA ILE A 113 -2.83 -11.42 9.56
C ILE A 113 -3.49 -12.79 9.40
N GLU A 114 -4.26 -12.93 8.33
CA GLU A 114 -4.64 -14.22 7.76
C GLU A 114 -3.61 -14.67 6.71
N GLU A 115 -2.82 -13.72 6.18
CA GLU A 115 -1.86 -14.02 5.12
C GLU A 115 -0.54 -14.56 5.70
N PRO A 116 -0.01 -15.66 5.13
CA PRO A 116 1.20 -16.29 5.64
C PRO A 116 2.41 -15.38 5.46
N ILE A 117 3.38 -15.52 6.36
CA ILE A 117 4.65 -14.81 6.27
C ILE A 117 5.47 -15.41 5.12
N LEU A 118 6.06 -14.54 4.28
CA LEU A 118 7.05 -14.91 3.29
C LEU A 118 8.36 -15.27 4.01
N LEU A 119 8.47 -16.52 4.47
CA LEU A 119 9.62 -17.00 5.26
C LEU A 119 10.98 -16.75 4.57
N PRO A 120 11.19 -17.07 3.28
CA PRO A 120 12.48 -16.83 2.63
C PRO A 120 12.87 -15.35 2.62
N SER A 121 11.93 -14.47 2.28
CA SER A 121 12.12 -13.02 2.32
C SER A 121 12.38 -12.54 3.74
N SER A 122 11.61 -13.03 4.71
CA SER A 122 11.72 -12.60 6.10
C SER A 122 13.07 -12.95 6.72
N ILE A 123 13.62 -14.13 6.37
CA ILE A 123 14.97 -14.54 6.74
C ILE A 123 16.00 -13.66 6.05
N ARG A 124 15.86 -13.42 4.73
CA ARG A 124 16.78 -12.59 3.95
C ARG A 124 16.90 -11.17 4.49
N TYR A 125 15.77 -10.55 4.88
CA TYR A 125 15.73 -9.15 5.30
C TYR A 125 15.68 -8.96 6.83
N GLY A 126 15.70 -10.05 7.61
CA GLY A 126 15.74 -10.00 9.08
C GLY A 126 14.49 -9.40 9.74
N LYS A 127 13.35 -9.41 9.06
CA LYS A 127 12.07 -8.88 9.58
C LYS A 127 10.89 -9.67 9.03
N PRO A 128 9.78 -9.84 9.78
CA PRO A 128 8.57 -10.48 9.27
C PRO A 128 8.01 -9.72 8.06
N ILE A 129 7.84 -10.41 6.93
CA ILE A 129 7.25 -9.86 5.71
C ILE A 129 5.96 -10.65 5.41
N PRO A 130 4.79 -10.02 5.45
CA PRO A 130 3.54 -10.68 5.10
C PRO A 130 3.48 -10.92 3.60
N GLN A 131 2.81 -12.00 3.19
CA GLN A 131 2.47 -12.22 1.79
C GLN A 131 1.39 -11.21 1.37
N VAL A 132 1.60 -10.57 0.23
CA VAL A 132 0.55 -9.78 -0.43
C VAL A 132 -0.30 -10.74 -1.27
N SER A 133 -1.58 -10.83 -0.93
CA SER A 133 -2.52 -11.74 -1.58
C SER A 133 -3.26 -11.08 -2.73
N LEU A 134 -3.23 -11.73 -3.89
CA LEU A 134 -3.91 -11.24 -5.09
C LEU A 134 -5.43 -11.35 -4.99
N SER A 135 -5.97 -12.22 -4.14
CA SER A 135 -7.43 -12.34 -3.94
C SER A 135 -8.03 -11.16 -3.18
N ARG A 136 -7.19 -10.37 -2.51
CA ARG A 136 -7.60 -9.14 -1.83
C ARG A 136 -7.39 -7.88 -2.69
N VAL A 137 -6.88 -8.01 -3.91
CA VAL A 137 -6.71 -6.84 -4.78
C VAL A 137 -8.08 -6.39 -5.28
N GLY A 138 -8.39 -5.13 -5.02
CA GLY A 138 -9.59 -4.48 -5.52
C GLY A 138 -9.34 -3.85 -6.87
N SER A 139 -10.30 -3.91 -7.78
CA SER A 139 -10.19 -3.26 -9.07
C SER A 139 -11.55 -2.92 -9.66
N ALA A 140 -11.64 -1.79 -10.34
CA ALA A 140 -12.82 -1.36 -11.08
C ALA A 140 -12.40 -0.69 -12.39
N SER A 141 -13.20 -0.83 -13.44
CA SER A 141 -13.01 -0.15 -14.73
C SER A 141 -14.34 0.16 -15.38
N PHE A 142 -14.68 1.44 -15.47
CA PHE A 142 -15.96 1.93 -15.94
C PHE A 142 -15.81 2.67 -17.27
N LEU A 143 -16.79 2.49 -18.16
CA LEU A 143 -16.78 3.04 -19.52
C LEU A 143 -16.87 4.59 -19.55
N GLY A 144 -17.57 5.20 -18.60
CA GLY A 144 -17.90 6.63 -18.68
C GLY A 144 -18.85 6.96 -19.84
N LEU A 145 -18.70 8.14 -20.44
CA LEU A 145 -19.49 8.60 -21.58
C LEU A 145 -18.83 8.30 -22.94
N ARG A 146 -17.81 7.44 -22.95
CA ARG A 146 -17.14 6.99 -24.17
C ARG A 146 -17.94 5.88 -24.88
N ASN A 147 -17.69 5.72 -26.18
CA ASN A 147 -18.31 4.65 -26.98
C ASN A 147 -17.67 3.27 -26.75
N GLN A 148 -16.43 3.25 -26.27
CA GLN A 148 -15.64 2.05 -26.03
C GLN A 148 -14.79 2.25 -24.78
N ASN A 149 -14.59 1.17 -24.02
CA ASN A 149 -13.63 1.15 -22.91
C ASN A 149 -12.28 0.73 -23.48
N GLU A 150 -11.35 1.67 -23.55
CA GLU A 150 -9.98 1.49 -24.03
C GLU A 150 -9.01 1.18 -22.88
N ASP A 151 -9.43 1.34 -21.62
CA ASP A 151 -8.65 0.96 -20.44
C ASP A 151 -8.50 -0.54 -20.28
N ARG A 152 -7.31 -0.97 -19.86
CA ARG A 152 -7.01 -2.34 -19.43
C ARG A 152 -6.29 -2.33 -18.10
N LEU A 153 -6.62 -3.30 -17.26
CA LEU A 153 -5.97 -3.52 -15.98
C LEU A 153 -5.54 -4.99 -15.87
N ARG A 154 -4.39 -5.27 -15.27
CA ARG A 154 -3.94 -6.64 -15.02
C ARG A 154 -3.11 -6.71 -13.75
N PHE A 155 -3.32 -7.79 -12.98
CA PHE A 155 -2.44 -8.14 -11.88
C PHE A 155 -2.24 -9.65 -11.84
N ALA A 156 -1.02 -10.08 -11.54
CA ALA A 156 -0.63 -11.48 -11.59
C ALA A 156 0.59 -11.75 -10.70
N ARG A 157 0.80 -13.03 -10.38
CA ARG A 157 2.04 -13.52 -9.79
C ARG A 157 2.95 -14.00 -10.92
N ILE A 158 4.06 -13.31 -11.13
CA ILE A 158 5.03 -13.71 -12.15
C ILE A 158 5.86 -14.90 -11.64
N HIS A 159 6.47 -14.73 -10.47
CA HIS A 159 7.24 -15.75 -9.77
C HIS A 159 6.75 -15.83 -8.31
N ASP A 160 7.17 -16.85 -7.57
CA ASP A 160 6.79 -17.03 -6.16
C ASP A 160 7.07 -15.79 -5.31
N ASN A 161 8.11 -15.04 -5.66
CA ASN A 161 8.52 -13.82 -4.99
C ASN A 161 8.28 -12.53 -5.80
N LEU A 162 7.57 -12.56 -6.93
CA LEU A 162 7.37 -11.38 -7.77
C LEU A 162 5.91 -11.21 -8.17
N LEU A 163 5.28 -10.14 -7.66
CA LEU A 163 3.94 -9.71 -8.06
C LEU A 163 4.01 -8.59 -9.09
N TYR A 164 3.01 -8.54 -9.96
CA TYR A 164 2.88 -7.57 -11.04
C TYR A 164 1.48 -6.96 -11.02
N PHE A 165 1.41 -5.64 -11.22
CA PHE A 165 0.19 -4.85 -11.31
C PHE A 165 0.36 -3.82 -12.42
N ALA A 166 -0.64 -3.63 -13.27
CA ALA A 166 -0.55 -2.68 -14.37
C ALA A 166 -1.91 -2.12 -14.77
N VAL A 167 -1.89 -0.85 -15.18
CA VAL A 167 -2.99 -0.19 -15.91
C VAL A 167 -2.46 0.36 -17.23
N PHE A 168 -3.29 0.26 -18.26
CA PHE A 168 -3.03 0.73 -19.62
C PHE A 168 -4.25 1.51 -20.08
N ASP A 169 -4.10 2.81 -20.25
CA ASP A 169 -5.15 3.71 -20.73
C ASP A 169 -4.95 3.89 -22.23
N GLY A 170 -5.91 3.40 -23.03
CA GLY A 170 -5.78 3.30 -24.48
C GLY A 170 -6.38 4.49 -25.21
N HIS A 171 -5.79 4.87 -26.34
CA HIS A 171 -6.35 5.92 -27.20
C HIS A 171 -6.12 5.60 -28.69
N GLY A 172 -7.01 6.11 -29.54
CA GLY A 172 -6.94 5.86 -30.99
C GLY A 172 -7.27 4.42 -31.37
N GLY A 173 -8.08 3.74 -30.54
CA GLY A 173 -8.42 2.32 -30.62
C GLY A 173 -7.74 1.52 -29.49
N PRO A 174 -8.36 0.42 -29.01
CA PRO A 174 -7.87 -0.32 -27.84
C PRO A 174 -6.62 -1.19 -28.13
N HIS A 175 -6.19 -1.30 -29.39
CA HIS A 175 -5.20 -2.27 -29.85
C HIS A 175 -3.87 -2.21 -29.09
N ALA A 176 -3.38 -1.00 -28.78
CA ALA A 176 -2.13 -0.84 -28.03
C ALA A 176 -2.28 -1.30 -26.56
N ALA A 177 -3.39 -0.91 -25.91
CA ALA A 177 -3.73 -1.33 -24.55
C ALA A 177 -3.97 -2.84 -24.46
N ASP A 178 -4.72 -3.43 -25.41
CA ASP A 178 -4.97 -4.87 -25.53
C ASP A 178 -3.66 -5.66 -25.69
N TYR A 179 -2.74 -5.15 -26.51
CA TYR A 179 -1.44 -5.78 -26.71
C TYR A 179 -0.60 -5.76 -25.44
N CYS A 180 -0.53 -4.60 -24.76
CA CYS A 180 0.19 -4.49 -23.49
C CYS A 180 -0.43 -5.37 -22.41
N TYR A 181 -1.77 -5.36 -22.29
CA TYR A 181 -2.51 -6.26 -21.41
C TYR A 181 -2.15 -7.73 -21.65
N THR A 182 -2.03 -8.15 -22.91
CA THR A 182 -1.76 -9.54 -23.29
C THR A 182 -0.31 -9.95 -23.04
N PHE A 183 0.66 -9.12 -23.44
CA PHE A 183 2.06 -9.52 -23.58
C PHE A 183 3.04 -8.88 -22.59
N MET A 184 2.66 -7.83 -21.85
CA MET A 184 3.60 -7.13 -20.94
C MET A 184 4.19 -8.08 -19.89
N GLU A 185 3.39 -8.98 -19.33
CA GLU A 185 3.88 -9.99 -18.38
C GLU A 185 4.98 -10.88 -18.99
N LYS A 186 4.85 -11.23 -20.27
CA LYS A 186 5.86 -12.02 -20.99
C LYS A 186 7.16 -11.23 -21.16
N PHE A 187 7.09 -9.97 -21.59
CA PHE A 187 8.28 -9.15 -21.75
C PHE A 187 9.03 -8.93 -20.43
N ILE A 188 8.31 -8.81 -19.32
CA ILE A 188 8.91 -8.73 -17.98
C ILE A 188 9.59 -10.06 -17.62
N ARG A 189 8.96 -11.21 -17.89
CA ARG A 189 9.57 -12.54 -17.67
C ARG A 189 10.86 -12.70 -18.48
N ASP A 190 10.81 -12.43 -19.78
CA ASP A 190 11.95 -12.54 -20.68
C ASP A 190 13.10 -11.60 -20.24
N ALA A 191 12.78 -10.38 -19.78
CA ALA A 191 13.78 -9.45 -19.28
C ALA A 191 14.42 -9.86 -17.95
N LEU A 192 13.68 -10.55 -17.07
CA LEU A 192 14.19 -11.08 -15.79
C LEU A 192 15.20 -12.22 -15.95
N GLU A 193 15.23 -12.89 -17.10
CA GLU A 193 16.23 -13.93 -17.38
C GLU A 193 17.63 -13.34 -17.61
N GLU A 194 17.70 -12.06 -17.99
CA GLU A 194 18.95 -11.40 -18.38
C GLU A 194 19.42 -10.33 -17.39
N GLU A 195 18.51 -9.72 -16.62
CA GLU A 195 18.81 -8.59 -15.75
C GLU A 195 18.09 -8.75 -14.40
N ASP A 196 18.82 -8.47 -13.31
CA ASP A 196 18.27 -8.58 -11.95
C ASP A 196 17.73 -7.24 -11.44
N ASP A 197 18.28 -6.12 -11.93
CA ASP A 197 17.82 -4.78 -11.58
C ASP A 197 16.44 -4.50 -12.18
N LEU A 198 15.43 -4.47 -11.30
CA LEU A 198 14.03 -4.29 -11.64
C LEU A 198 13.74 -3.00 -12.43
N GLU A 199 14.49 -1.92 -12.23
CA GLU A 199 14.29 -0.68 -13.01
C GLU A 199 14.70 -0.89 -14.47
N LYS A 200 15.82 -1.57 -14.70
CA LYS A 200 16.28 -1.92 -16.05
C LYS A 200 15.39 -2.97 -16.71
N VAL A 201 14.90 -3.95 -15.93
CA VAL A 201 13.93 -4.94 -16.40
C VAL A 201 12.69 -4.25 -16.96
N LEU A 202 12.09 -3.30 -16.21
CA LEU A 202 10.93 -2.55 -16.71
C LEU A 202 11.27 -1.71 -17.94
N LYS A 203 12.41 -1.01 -17.96
CA LYS A 203 12.84 -0.24 -19.14
C LYS A 203 12.96 -1.12 -20.39
N LYS A 204 13.63 -2.27 -20.27
CA LYS A 204 13.76 -3.23 -21.37
C LYS A 204 12.40 -3.75 -21.81
N ALA A 205 11.56 -4.18 -20.87
CA ALA A 205 10.23 -4.71 -21.16
C ALA A 205 9.34 -3.71 -21.92
N PHE A 206 9.36 -2.43 -21.54
CA PHE A 206 8.59 -1.38 -22.24
C PHE A 206 9.07 -1.16 -23.67
N LEU A 207 10.39 -1.09 -23.87
CA LEU A 207 10.98 -0.88 -25.20
C LEU A 207 10.76 -2.10 -26.12
N ASP A 208 10.90 -3.31 -25.59
CA ASP A 208 10.65 -4.54 -26.33
C ASP A 208 9.16 -4.69 -26.67
N ALA A 209 8.26 -4.34 -25.74
CA ALA A 209 6.82 -4.32 -25.99
C ALA A 209 6.43 -3.33 -27.10
N ASP A 210 6.97 -2.10 -27.10
CA ASP A 210 6.71 -1.09 -28.13
C ASP A 210 7.22 -1.52 -29.51
N LYS A 211 8.43 -2.10 -29.56
CA LYS A 211 9.01 -2.63 -30.82
C LYS A 211 8.22 -3.82 -31.37
N ALA A 212 7.77 -4.72 -30.49
CA ALA A 212 6.96 -5.87 -30.88
C ALA A 212 5.56 -5.42 -31.35
N LEU A 213 4.95 -4.45 -30.67
CA LEU A 213 3.70 -3.83 -31.07
C LEU A 213 3.81 -3.19 -32.46
N HIS A 214 4.87 -2.44 -32.74
CA HIS A 214 5.10 -1.84 -34.07
C HIS A 214 5.08 -2.91 -35.17
N THR A 215 5.79 -4.01 -34.93
CA THR A 215 5.86 -5.14 -35.86
C THR A 215 4.48 -5.79 -36.05
N HIS A 216 3.73 -5.96 -34.96
CA HIS A 216 2.39 -6.54 -34.97
C HIS A 216 1.39 -5.68 -35.73
N LEU A 217 1.32 -4.36 -35.47
CA LEU A 217 0.37 -3.47 -36.13
C LEU A 217 0.72 -3.23 -37.60
N SER A 218 2.01 -3.19 -37.94
CA SER A 218 2.47 -3.06 -39.34
C SER A 218 2.02 -4.23 -40.21
N TYR A 219 1.82 -5.42 -39.64
CA TYR A 219 1.35 -6.60 -40.37
C TYR A 219 -0.08 -6.45 -40.91
N PHE A 220 -0.97 -5.75 -40.19
CA PHE A 220 -2.37 -5.59 -40.59
C PHE A 220 -2.59 -4.56 -41.71
N ASN A 221 -1.53 -3.86 -42.16
CA ASN A 221 -1.53 -2.87 -43.24
C ASN A 221 -2.66 -1.82 -43.16
N ASN A 222 -3.12 -1.50 -41.95
CA ASN A 222 -4.11 -0.46 -41.70
C ASN A 222 -3.45 0.71 -40.97
N ALA A 223 -3.33 1.83 -41.66
CA ALA A 223 -2.68 3.04 -41.13
C ALA A 223 -3.35 3.59 -39.87
N SER A 224 -4.65 3.32 -39.64
CA SER A 224 -5.34 3.77 -38.43
C SER A 224 -4.84 3.06 -37.17
N PHE A 225 -4.25 1.86 -37.28
CA PHE A 225 -3.69 1.18 -36.12
C PHE A 225 -2.35 1.80 -35.67
N LEU A 226 -1.61 2.44 -36.59
CA LEU A 226 -0.36 3.12 -36.25
C LEU A 226 -0.57 4.43 -35.46
N THR A 227 -1.82 4.89 -35.37
CA THR A 227 -2.23 5.99 -34.48
C THR A 227 -2.74 5.52 -33.13
N ALA A 228 -2.90 4.21 -32.91
CA ALA A 228 -3.27 3.68 -31.61
C ALA A 228 -2.07 3.78 -30.66
N GLY A 229 -2.34 4.19 -29.43
CA GLY A 229 -1.37 4.29 -28.37
C GLY A 229 -1.98 3.94 -27.02
N THR A 230 -1.14 3.83 -26.02
CA THR A 230 -1.58 3.61 -24.65
C THR A 230 -0.56 4.15 -23.66
N THR A 231 -1.06 4.61 -22.51
CA THR A 231 -0.23 4.73 -21.32
C THR A 231 0.19 3.33 -20.84
N ALA A 232 1.22 3.28 -20.00
CA ALA A 232 1.49 2.07 -19.24
C ALA A 232 2.03 2.48 -17.88
N THR A 233 1.35 2.09 -16.81
CA THR A 233 1.87 2.21 -15.45
C THR A 233 1.95 0.81 -14.87
N VAL A 234 3.17 0.33 -14.67
CA VAL A 234 3.46 -1.03 -14.22
C VAL A 234 4.19 -0.96 -12.89
N ALA A 235 3.67 -1.68 -11.90
CA ALA A 235 4.28 -1.88 -10.60
C ALA A 235 4.65 -3.34 -10.39
N ILE A 236 5.89 -3.60 -9.98
CA ILE A 236 6.37 -4.93 -9.60
C ILE A 236 6.84 -4.92 -8.14
N LEU A 237 6.38 -5.91 -7.37
CA LEU A 237 6.71 -6.08 -5.97
C LEU A 237 7.49 -7.38 -5.77
N ARG A 238 8.79 -7.26 -5.53
CA ARG A 238 9.70 -8.39 -5.28
C ARG A 238 9.86 -8.64 -3.78
N ASP A 239 9.85 -9.92 -3.41
CA ASP A 239 9.99 -10.44 -2.05
C ASP A 239 8.98 -9.86 -1.04
N GLY A 240 7.91 -9.23 -1.52
CA GLY A 240 6.94 -8.50 -0.69
C GLY A 240 7.45 -7.16 -0.15
N ILE A 241 8.65 -6.69 -0.51
CA ILE A 241 9.21 -5.43 0.04
C ILE A 241 9.79 -4.45 -0.99
N GLU A 242 10.33 -4.95 -2.09
CA GLU A 242 10.98 -4.11 -3.09
C GLU A 242 9.95 -3.77 -4.15
N LEU A 243 9.45 -2.53 -4.12
CA LEU A 243 8.48 -2.03 -5.08
C LEU A 243 9.20 -1.17 -6.12
N VAL A 244 9.03 -1.51 -7.39
CA VAL A 244 9.47 -0.69 -8.52
C VAL A 244 8.28 -0.38 -9.40
N VAL A 245 8.11 0.91 -9.71
CA VAL A 245 7.09 1.40 -10.64
C VAL A 245 7.78 1.97 -11.86
N GLY A 246 7.33 1.58 -13.05
CA GLY A 246 7.71 2.18 -14.32
C GLY A 246 6.47 2.73 -15.02
N SER A 247 6.54 3.96 -15.54
CA SER A 247 5.43 4.51 -16.30
C SER A 247 5.79 5.33 -17.53
N VAL A 248 4.88 5.31 -18.51
CA VAL A 248 4.76 6.26 -19.62
C VAL A 248 3.32 6.75 -19.71
N GLY A 249 3.13 8.02 -20.07
CA GLY A 249 1.82 8.68 -20.07
C GLY A 249 1.51 9.39 -18.74
N ASP A 250 0.23 9.50 -18.43
CA ASP A 250 -0.36 10.25 -17.31
C ASP A 250 -1.26 9.42 -16.38
N SER A 251 -1.37 8.11 -16.62
CA SER A 251 -1.83 7.18 -15.59
C SER A 251 -0.86 7.20 -14.39
N ARG A 252 -1.41 7.03 -13.19
CA ARG A 252 -0.71 7.28 -11.93
C ARG A 252 -0.58 6.02 -11.10
N ALA A 253 0.49 5.99 -10.31
CA ALA A 253 0.63 5.10 -9.17
C ALA A 253 0.95 5.92 -7.90
N MET A 254 0.36 5.52 -6.78
CA MET A 254 0.52 6.17 -5.48
C MET A 254 0.55 5.16 -4.35
N LEU A 255 1.36 5.43 -3.33
CA LEU A 255 1.48 4.64 -2.11
C LEU A 255 0.87 5.41 -0.94
N CYS A 256 -0.05 4.80 -0.20
CA CYS A 256 -0.58 5.37 1.03
C CYS A 256 0.34 5.03 2.21
N ARG A 257 1.04 6.03 2.75
CA ARG A 257 1.91 5.87 3.92
C ARG A 257 1.37 6.72 5.07
N LYS A 258 1.01 6.07 6.18
CA LYS A 258 0.43 6.72 7.38
C LYS A 258 -0.76 7.63 7.02
N GLY A 259 -1.63 7.17 6.11
CA GLY A 259 -2.80 7.92 5.65
C GLY A 259 -2.52 9.04 4.64
N ARG A 260 -1.27 9.27 4.23
CA ARG A 260 -0.92 10.29 3.24
C ARG A 260 -0.57 9.67 1.89
N ALA A 261 -1.02 10.32 0.82
CA ALA A 261 -0.69 9.93 -0.54
C ALA A 261 0.77 10.27 -0.87
N ASN A 262 1.54 9.28 -1.30
CA ASN A 262 2.88 9.45 -1.85
C ASN A 262 2.88 9.06 -3.33
N LYS A 263 2.90 10.07 -4.21
CA LYS A 263 2.88 9.87 -5.66
C LYS A 263 4.18 9.21 -6.15
N LEU A 264 4.06 8.13 -6.91
CA LEU A 264 5.17 7.31 -7.41
C LEU A 264 5.48 7.53 -8.90
N THR A 265 4.74 8.42 -9.54
CA THR A 265 4.77 8.66 -10.99
C THR A 265 4.75 10.16 -11.26
N LYS A 266 5.26 10.59 -12.41
CA LYS A 266 5.21 11.97 -12.86
C LYS A 266 4.59 12.01 -14.24
N ASP A 267 3.45 12.67 -14.36
CA ASP A 267 2.67 12.74 -15.59
C ASP A 267 3.55 13.29 -16.73
N HIS A 268 3.59 12.57 -17.86
CA HIS A 268 4.42 12.91 -19.01
C HIS A 268 3.69 13.89 -19.94
N THR A 269 3.32 15.07 -19.45
CA THR A 269 2.56 16.05 -20.23
C THR A 269 3.48 17.07 -20.94
N PRO A 270 3.01 17.73 -22.02
CA PRO A 270 3.78 18.77 -22.69
C PRO A 270 4.09 20.01 -21.84
N ASP A 271 3.46 20.16 -20.67
CA ASP A 271 3.76 21.23 -19.70
C ASP A 271 5.04 20.94 -18.91
N ARG A 272 5.46 19.67 -18.82
CA ARG A 272 6.72 19.27 -18.19
C ARG A 272 7.89 19.78 -19.02
N LYS A 273 8.74 20.63 -18.42
CA LYS A 273 9.77 21.36 -19.16
C LYS A 273 10.72 20.43 -19.90
N ASP A 274 11.25 19.41 -19.26
CA ASP A 274 12.14 18.42 -19.87
C ASP A 274 11.49 17.70 -21.05
N GLU A 275 10.24 17.27 -20.91
CA GLU A 275 9.49 16.60 -21.98
C GLU A 275 9.26 17.55 -23.18
N ARG A 276 8.86 18.80 -22.91
CA ARG A 276 8.68 19.82 -23.95
C ARG A 276 9.97 20.09 -24.72
N HIS A 277 11.11 20.19 -24.04
CA HIS A 277 12.40 20.36 -24.70
C HIS A 277 12.75 19.14 -25.57
N ARG A 278 12.43 17.91 -25.12
CA ARG A 278 12.61 16.71 -25.96
C ARG A 278 11.75 16.78 -27.23
N ILE A 279 10.46 17.07 -27.11
CA ILE A 279 9.56 17.19 -28.28
C ILE A 279 10.10 18.21 -29.29
N GLN A 280 10.46 19.41 -28.83
CA GLN A 280 11.00 20.47 -29.69
C GLN A 280 12.34 20.08 -30.35
N ARG A 281 13.22 19.40 -29.62
CA ARG A 281 14.52 18.93 -30.14
C ARG A 281 14.36 17.91 -31.27
N PHE A 282 13.31 17.09 -31.21
CA PHE A 282 13.00 16.09 -32.24
C PHE A 282 12.05 16.64 -33.33
N GLY A 283 11.86 17.96 -33.41
CA GLY A 283 11.08 18.61 -34.46
C GLY A 283 9.56 18.55 -34.27
N GLY A 284 9.09 18.00 -33.15
CA GLY A 284 7.69 18.13 -32.73
C GLY A 284 7.38 19.53 -32.20
N PHE A 285 6.11 19.87 -32.13
CA PHE A 285 5.64 21.14 -31.58
C PHE A 285 4.49 20.91 -30.59
N VAL A 286 4.22 21.90 -29.74
CA VAL A 286 3.13 21.86 -28.76
C VAL A 286 2.12 22.94 -29.13
N THR A 287 0.86 22.55 -29.24
CA THR A 287 -0.29 23.44 -29.48
C THR A 287 -1.30 23.29 -28.37
N TRP A 288 -2.05 24.35 -28.09
CA TRP A 288 -3.13 24.33 -27.12
C TRP A 288 -4.48 24.20 -27.83
N ASN A 289 -5.35 23.33 -27.31
CA ASN A 289 -6.73 23.27 -27.79
C ASN A 289 -7.57 24.44 -27.23
N SER A 290 -8.84 24.52 -27.59
CA SER A 290 -9.77 25.57 -27.14
C SER A 290 -10.00 25.59 -25.62
N VAL A 291 -9.69 24.49 -24.94
CA VAL A 291 -9.83 24.32 -23.48
C VAL A 291 -8.49 24.59 -22.76
N GLY A 292 -7.43 24.92 -23.51
CA GLY A 292 -6.11 25.21 -22.95
C GLY A 292 -5.28 23.99 -22.58
N GLN A 293 -5.65 22.79 -23.04
CA GLN A 293 -4.81 21.59 -22.87
C GLN A 293 -3.72 21.55 -23.94
N ALA A 294 -2.50 21.24 -23.53
CA ALA A 294 -1.33 21.19 -24.38
C ALA A 294 -1.20 19.83 -25.08
N ASN A 295 -1.09 19.84 -26.41
CA ASN A 295 -1.02 18.65 -27.24
C ASN A 295 0.23 18.65 -28.13
N VAL A 296 0.92 17.52 -28.20
CA VAL A 296 2.02 17.24 -29.14
C VAL A 296 1.45 17.14 -30.56
N ASN A 297 1.99 17.96 -31.47
CA ASN A 297 1.60 18.09 -32.87
C ASN A 297 0.07 18.26 -33.06
N GLY A 298 -0.61 18.86 -32.08
CA GLY A 298 -2.07 19.03 -32.08
C GLY A 298 -2.88 17.76 -31.91
N ARG A 299 -2.27 16.63 -31.52
CA ARG A 299 -2.93 15.32 -31.44
C ARG A 299 -2.91 14.68 -30.07
N LEU A 300 -1.75 14.58 -29.43
CA LEU A 300 -1.58 13.76 -28.23
C LEU A 300 -1.34 14.62 -26.99
N ALA A 301 -2.13 14.41 -25.93
CA ALA A 301 -2.03 15.17 -24.67
C ALA A 301 -0.85 14.73 -23.77
N MET A 302 -0.13 13.67 -24.16
CA MET A 302 1.03 13.13 -23.48
C MET A 302 2.27 13.09 -24.39
N THR A 303 3.44 12.94 -23.79
CA THR A 303 4.77 13.01 -24.45
C THR A 303 5.51 11.68 -24.42
N ARG A 304 4.98 10.67 -23.71
CA ARG A 304 5.46 9.29 -23.70
C ARG A 304 4.29 8.34 -23.77
N SER A 305 4.43 7.26 -24.51
CA SER A 305 3.40 6.23 -24.70
C SER A 305 4.00 4.97 -25.29
N ILE A 306 3.28 3.85 -25.20
CA ILE A 306 3.51 2.68 -26.05
C ILE A 306 2.57 2.79 -27.26
N GLY A 307 3.07 2.59 -28.48
CA GLY A 307 2.31 2.86 -29.71
C GLY A 307 2.58 4.25 -30.28
N ASP A 308 1.56 4.96 -30.79
CA ASP A 308 1.70 6.31 -31.37
C ASP A 308 2.87 6.43 -32.37
N PHE A 309 3.06 5.43 -33.23
CA PHE A 309 4.27 5.31 -34.06
C PHE A 309 4.48 6.50 -35.00
N HIS A 310 3.40 7.17 -35.38
CA HIS A 310 3.43 8.40 -36.16
C HIS A 310 4.05 9.61 -35.41
N LEU A 311 4.12 9.58 -34.07
CA LEU A 311 4.71 10.64 -33.24
C LEU A 311 6.06 10.24 -32.64
N LYS A 312 6.50 8.99 -32.78
CA LYS A 312 7.80 8.52 -32.26
C LYS A 312 8.98 9.33 -32.82
N SER A 313 8.91 9.74 -34.09
CA SER A 313 9.91 10.63 -34.72
C SER A 313 9.89 12.07 -34.19
N SER A 314 8.78 12.50 -33.59
CA SER A 314 8.58 13.84 -33.02
C SER A 314 8.94 13.93 -31.53
N GLY A 315 9.58 12.89 -30.98
CA GLY A 315 10.05 12.86 -29.60
C GLY A 315 9.10 12.21 -28.60
N VAL A 316 7.99 11.61 -29.04
CA VAL A 316 7.20 10.71 -28.18
C VAL A 316 7.99 9.42 -28.01
N ILE A 317 8.25 8.97 -26.78
CA ILE A 317 9.10 7.79 -26.53
C ILE A 317 8.37 6.75 -25.65
N ALA A 318 8.79 5.50 -25.74
CA ALA A 318 8.30 4.40 -24.91
C ALA A 318 9.19 4.11 -23.69
N GLU A 319 10.29 4.85 -23.50
CA GLU A 319 11.17 4.69 -22.33
C GLU A 319 10.47 5.18 -21.05
N PRO A 320 10.25 4.32 -20.05
CA PRO A 320 9.55 4.70 -18.83
C PRO A 320 10.43 5.50 -17.87
N ASP A 321 9.81 6.44 -17.16
CA ASP A 321 10.36 6.93 -15.90
C ASP A 321 10.15 5.82 -14.84
N THR A 322 11.20 5.51 -14.06
CA THR A 322 11.15 4.47 -13.03
C THR A 322 11.33 5.07 -11.63
N GLN A 323 10.68 4.46 -10.64
CA GLN A 323 10.82 4.80 -9.24
C GLN A 323 10.88 3.52 -8.39
N ARG A 324 11.96 3.39 -7.62
CA ARG A 324 12.18 2.30 -6.67
C ARG A 324 11.93 2.75 -5.23
N LEU A 325 11.25 1.92 -4.46
CA LEU A 325 11.02 2.14 -3.03
C LEU A 325 10.93 0.83 -2.24
N THR A 326 11.26 0.92 -0.95
CA THR A 326 11.06 -0.20 -0.02
C THR A 326 9.75 -0.01 0.73
N VAL A 327 8.88 -1.02 0.62
CA VAL A 327 7.61 -1.11 1.33
C VAL A 327 7.86 -1.33 2.82
N GLN A 328 7.15 -0.55 3.63
CA GLN A 328 7.14 -0.60 5.08
C GLN A 328 5.79 -1.12 5.54
N HIS A 329 5.66 -2.43 5.72
CA HIS A 329 4.42 -3.10 6.20
C HIS A 329 3.89 -2.59 7.55
N THR A 330 4.62 -1.75 8.27
CA THR A 330 4.12 -1.09 9.49
C THR A 330 3.42 0.24 9.20
N ASN A 331 3.78 0.92 8.11
CA ASN A 331 3.37 2.30 7.81
C ASN A 331 2.60 2.42 6.49
N ASP A 332 2.84 1.53 5.54
CA ASP A 332 2.22 1.51 4.22
C ASP A 332 0.91 0.73 4.29
N SER A 333 -0.18 1.34 3.84
CA SER A 333 -1.52 0.75 3.87
C SER A 333 -1.87 0.06 2.56
N PHE A 334 -1.57 0.70 1.43
CA PHE A 334 -1.92 0.20 0.10
C PHE A 334 -1.14 0.92 -1.00
N LEU A 335 -1.05 0.28 -2.16
CA LEU A 335 -0.64 0.84 -3.44
C LEU A 335 -1.88 0.97 -4.32
N ALA A 336 -2.08 2.13 -4.95
CA ALA A 336 -3.16 2.36 -5.91
C ALA A 336 -2.61 2.77 -7.28
N LEU A 337 -3.21 2.25 -8.35
CA LEU A 337 -2.93 2.61 -9.74
C LEU A 337 -4.22 3.14 -10.38
N THR A 338 -4.18 4.26 -11.10
CA THR A 338 -5.36 4.94 -11.65
C THR A 338 -5.14 5.50 -13.05
N THR A 339 -6.18 5.50 -13.89
CA THR A 339 -6.20 6.15 -15.22
C THR A 339 -6.69 7.60 -15.15
N ASP A 340 -6.56 8.34 -16.26
CA ASP A 340 -6.76 9.79 -16.28
C ASP A 340 -8.20 10.22 -15.95
N GLY A 341 -9.19 9.40 -16.29
CA GLY A 341 -10.60 9.61 -15.98
C GLY A 341 -10.92 9.72 -14.49
N ILE A 342 -10.05 9.19 -13.63
CA ILE A 342 -10.10 9.41 -12.16
C ILE A 342 -9.22 10.61 -11.79
N ASN A 343 -8.01 10.67 -12.33
CA ASN A 343 -6.95 11.61 -11.96
C ASN A 343 -7.25 13.07 -12.27
N PHE A 344 -8.16 13.34 -13.22
CA PHE A 344 -8.60 14.69 -13.55
C PHE A 344 -9.57 15.29 -12.53
N LEU A 345 -10.31 14.45 -11.79
CA LEU A 345 -11.36 14.91 -10.88
C LEU A 345 -11.02 14.68 -9.41
N LEU A 346 -10.27 13.63 -9.10
CA LEU A 346 -9.85 13.30 -7.75
C LEU A 346 -8.35 13.51 -7.59
N SER A 347 -7.97 14.24 -6.53
CA SER A 347 -6.58 14.36 -6.13
C SER A 347 -6.08 13.08 -5.48
N ASP A 348 -4.75 12.90 -5.48
CA ASP A 348 -4.12 11.73 -4.87
C ASP A 348 -4.50 11.58 -3.38
N GLN A 349 -4.66 12.69 -2.65
CA GLN A 349 -5.06 12.63 -1.24
C GLN A 349 -6.54 12.27 -1.06
N GLU A 350 -7.44 12.76 -1.91
CA GLU A 350 -8.87 12.37 -1.87
C GLU A 350 -9.04 10.88 -2.15
N ILE A 351 -8.33 10.35 -3.16
CA ILE A 351 -8.28 8.91 -3.42
C ILE A 351 -7.81 8.17 -2.16
N CYS A 352 -6.74 8.63 -1.52
CA CYS A 352 -6.24 8.03 -0.28
C CYS A 352 -7.29 8.01 0.84
N ASP A 353 -7.98 9.12 1.04
CA ASP A 353 -8.95 9.29 2.11
C ASP A 353 -10.20 8.43 1.87
N MET A 354 -10.68 8.35 0.63
CA MET A 354 -11.79 7.47 0.24
C MET A 354 -11.44 6.00 0.47
N ILE A 355 -10.25 5.55 0.03
CA ILE A 355 -9.81 4.17 0.26
C ILE A 355 -9.71 3.86 1.76
N ASN A 356 -9.25 4.80 2.58
CA ASN A 356 -9.15 4.60 4.03
C ASN A 356 -10.51 4.52 4.75
N GLN A 357 -11.59 5.02 4.15
CA GLN A 357 -12.95 4.96 4.70
C GLN A 357 -13.67 3.64 4.39
N CYS A 358 -13.19 2.89 3.40
CA CYS A 358 -13.77 1.61 3.00
C CYS A 358 -13.11 0.43 3.74
N GLN A 359 -13.85 -0.68 3.85
CA GLN A 359 -13.36 -1.92 4.48
C GLN A 359 -12.73 -2.90 3.49
N ASP A 360 -13.23 -2.92 2.25
CA ASP A 360 -12.81 -3.84 1.20
C ASP A 360 -12.20 -3.09 0.00
N PRO A 361 -11.08 -3.56 -0.61
CA PRO A 361 -10.46 -2.84 -1.72
C PRO A 361 -11.34 -2.85 -2.96
N THR A 362 -12.16 -3.90 -3.14
CA THR A 362 -13.08 -4.01 -4.26
C THR A 362 -14.17 -2.95 -4.16
N GLU A 363 -14.81 -2.84 -2.98
CA GLU A 363 -15.80 -1.80 -2.71
C GLU A 363 -15.20 -0.39 -2.86
N ALA A 364 -13.98 -0.17 -2.34
CA ALA A 364 -13.27 1.10 -2.50
C ALA A 364 -13.04 1.46 -3.97
N ALA A 365 -12.61 0.47 -4.78
CA ALA A 365 -12.38 0.66 -6.20
C ALA A 365 -13.67 1.06 -6.95
N ASP A 366 -14.78 0.37 -6.66
CA ASP A 366 -16.08 0.66 -7.26
C ASP A 366 -16.61 2.05 -6.86
N ILE A 367 -16.48 2.42 -5.57
CA ILE A 367 -16.92 3.74 -5.09
C ILE A 367 -16.13 4.85 -5.76
N ILE A 368 -14.81 4.69 -5.90
CA ILE A 368 -13.96 5.73 -6.51
C ILE A 368 -14.26 5.89 -8.01
N ALA A 369 -14.41 4.78 -8.73
CA ALA A 369 -14.82 4.82 -10.14
C ALA A 369 -16.20 5.46 -10.31
N GLN A 370 -17.16 5.16 -9.43
CA GLN A 370 -18.48 5.80 -9.42
C GLN A 370 -18.40 7.29 -9.09
N GLN A 371 -17.58 7.67 -8.11
CA GLN A 371 -17.42 9.06 -7.70
C GLN A 371 -16.85 9.91 -8.83
N ALA A 372 -15.88 9.39 -9.59
CA ALA A 372 -15.36 10.05 -10.77
C ALA A 372 -16.47 10.33 -11.80
N LEU A 373 -17.35 9.36 -12.07
CA LEU A 373 -18.51 9.58 -12.94
C LEU A 373 -19.49 10.62 -12.38
N GLN A 374 -19.75 10.60 -11.07
CA GLN A 374 -20.63 11.58 -10.43
C GLN A 374 -20.08 13.00 -10.48
N TYR A 375 -18.76 13.16 -10.43
CA TYR A 375 -18.08 14.45 -10.61
C TYR A 375 -18.00 14.90 -12.07
N GLY A 376 -18.57 14.11 -12.99
CA GLY A 376 -18.68 14.46 -14.41
C GLY A 376 -17.54 13.92 -15.26
N SER A 377 -16.89 12.83 -14.87
CA SER A 377 -15.88 12.18 -15.72
C SER A 377 -16.56 11.64 -16.97
N GLU A 378 -16.10 12.11 -18.13
CA GLU A 378 -16.57 11.64 -19.43
C GLU A 378 -15.74 10.44 -19.92
N ASP A 379 -14.57 10.21 -19.32
CA ASP A 379 -13.59 9.23 -19.76
C ASP A 379 -13.73 7.84 -19.14
N ASN A 380 -12.95 6.88 -19.66
CA ASN A 380 -12.77 5.60 -19.01
C ASN A 380 -12.11 5.82 -17.63
N SER A 381 -12.66 5.18 -16.60
CA SER A 381 -12.23 5.36 -15.22
C SER A 381 -11.84 4.03 -14.63
N THR A 382 -10.53 3.82 -14.43
CA THR A 382 -9.97 2.54 -13.98
C THR A 382 -9.06 2.71 -12.77
N ILE A 383 -9.20 1.82 -11.79
CA ILE A 383 -8.39 1.79 -10.57
C ILE A 383 -8.05 0.35 -10.17
N ILE A 384 -6.83 0.15 -9.67
CA ILE A 384 -6.39 -1.04 -8.91
C ILE A 384 -5.98 -0.60 -7.52
N ILE A 385 -6.41 -1.32 -6.48
CA ILE A 385 -6.03 -1.11 -5.09
C ILE A 385 -5.39 -2.40 -4.56
N VAL A 386 -4.11 -2.32 -4.25
CA VAL A 386 -3.31 -3.42 -3.71
C VAL A 386 -3.11 -3.19 -2.21
N PRO A 387 -3.79 -3.95 -1.33
CA PRO A 387 -3.60 -3.81 0.10
C PRO A 387 -2.18 -4.25 0.48
N ILE A 388 -1.46 -3.36 1.16
CA ILE A 388 -0.15 -3.64 1.76
C ILE A 388 -0.43 -3.83 3.24
N GLN A 389 -0.50 -5.09 3.66
CA GLN A 389 -1.03 -5.43 4.96
C GLN A 389 -0.22 -4.81 6.10
N ARG A 390 -0.92 -4.14 7.03
CA ARG A 390 -0.33 -3.64 8.26
C ARG A 390 0.02 -4.79 9.20
N PHE A 391 1.24 -4.77 9.72
CA PHE A 391 1.57 -5.45 10.98
C PHE A 391 1.02 -4.60 12.14
N GLY A 392 0.02 -5.11 12.87
CA GLY A 392 -0.42 -4.48 14.12
C GLY A 392 -1.90 -4.68 14.40
N GLY A 393 -2.20 -5.20 15.58
CA GLY A 393 -3.53 -5.15 16.17
C GLY A 393 -3.94 -3.71 16.52
N PHE A 394 -5.22 -3.50 16.76
CA PHE A 394 -5.75 -2.24 17.30
C PHE A 394 -5.70 -2.26 18.84
N VAL A 395 -5.62 -1.10 19.48
CA VAL A 395 -5.75 -1.00 20.95
C VAL A 395 -7.14 -0.46 21.26
N THR A 396 -7.98 -1.24 21.93
CA THR A 396 -9.27 -0.76 22.44
C THR A 396 -9.20 -0.53 23.94
N TRP A 397 -9.87 0.50 24.39
CA TRP A 397 -10.02 0.79 25.81
C TRP A 397 -11.29 0.12 26.33
N ASN A 398 -11.19 -0.64 27.41
CA ASN A 398 -12.40 -1.11 28.10
C ASN A 398 -13.07 0.06 28.86
N SER A 399 -14.27 -0.18 29.38
CA SER A 399 -15.03 0.79 30.18
C SER A 399 -14.33 1.23 31.48
N VAL A 400 -13.22 0.59 31.84
CA VAL A 400 -12.39 0.89 33.01
C VAL A 400 -11.12 1.67 32.63
N GLY A 401 -10.95 2.03 31.36
CA GLY A 401 -9.78 2.79 30.88
C GLY A 401 -8.51 1.96 30.76
N GLN A 402 -8.62 0.63 30.64
CA GLN A 402 -7.50 -0.27 30.38
C GLN A 402 -7.37 -0.53 28.87
N ALA A 403 -6.15 -0.34 28.36
CA ALA A 403 -5.80 -0.59 26.97
C ALA A 403 -5.65 -2.09 26.69
N ASN A 404 -6.37 -2.59 25.69
CA ASN A 404 -6.34 -3.98 25.25
C ASN A 404 -5.92 -4.09 23.79
N VAL A 405 -4.86 -4.86 23.52
CA VAL A 405 -4.49 -5.30 22.17
C VAL A 405 -5.59 -6.20 21.62
N ASN A 406 -6.14 -5.79 20.48
CA ASN A 406 -7.28 -6.38 19.78
C ASN A 406 -8.52 -6.60 20.67
N GLY A 407 -8.70 -5.77 21.70
CA GLY A 407 -9.79 -5.94 22.66
C GLY A 407 -9.73 -7.22 23.48
N ARG A 408 -8.58 -7.91 23.49
CA ARG A 408 -8.41 -9.21 24.14
C ARG A 408 -7.32 -9.23 25.19
N LEU A 409 -6.17 -8.63 24.92
CA LEU A 409 -4.99 -8.75 25.79
C LEU A 409 -4.53 -7.40 26.30
N ALA A 410 -4.50 -7.24 27.62
CA ALA A 410 -4.11 -5.99 28.27
C ALA A 410 -2.59 -5.67 28.21
N MET A 411 -1.80 -6.50 27.53
CA MET A 411 -0.34 -6.40 27.48
C MET A 411 0.17 -6.50 26.04
N THR A 412 1.22 -5.75 25.75
CA THR A 412 1.90 -5.74 24.44
C THR A 412 2.97 -6.83 24.33
N ARG A 413 3.30 -7.49 25.44
CA ARG A 413 4.25 -8.59 25.51
C ARG A 413 3.62 -9.75 26.29
N SER A 414 3.75 -10.97 25.76
CA SER A 414 3.31 -12.18 26.46
C SER A 414 4.12 -13.39 26.01
N ILE A 415 4.17 -14.45 26.81
CA ILE A 415 4.69 -15.74 26.40
C ILE A 415 3.48 -16.63 26.06
N GLY A 416 3.46 -17.24 24.88
CA GLY A 416 2.26 -17.93 24.39
C GLY A 416 1.44 -17.03 23.46
N ASP A 417 0.12 -16.95 23.64
CA ASP A 417 -0.82 -16.14 22.83
C ASP A 417 -0.48 -16.11 21.34
N PHE A 418 -0.23 -17.29 20.76
CA PHE A 418 0.23 -17.40 19.37
C PHE A 418 -0.69 -16.65 18.40
N HIS A 419 -1.99 -16.64 18.72
CA HIS A 419 -3.03 -15.94 17.97
C HIS A 419 -2.95 -14.40 18.02
N LEU A 420 -2.24 -13.83 18.99
CA LEU A 420 -2.01 -12.38 19.14
C LEU A 420 -0.59 -11.95 18.74
N LYS A 421 0.33 -12.90 18.52
CA LYS A 421 1.68 -12.58 17.99
C LYS A 421 1.63 -11.93 16.63
N SER A 422 0.66 -12.35 15.83
CA SER A 422 0.34 -11.73 14.55
C SER A 422 -0.24 -10.32 14.68
N SER A 423 -0.71 -9.94 15.88
CA SER A 423 -1.26 -8.62 16.19
C SER A 423 -0.24 -7.68 16.82
N GLY A 424 1.05 -8.03 16.75
CA GLY A 424 2.15 -7.21 17.28
C GLY A 424 2.48 -7.46 18.74
N VAL A 425 1.82 -8.41 19.41
CA VAL A 425 2.23 -8.86 20.75
C VAL A 425 3.56 -9.62 20.60
N ILE A 426 4.59 -9.27 21.36
CA ILE A 426 5.90 -9.94 21.26
C ILE A 426 6.17 -10.81 22.49
N ALA A 427 7.09 -11.77 22.38
CA ALA A 427 7.53 -12.60 23.52
C ALA A 427 8.90 -12.19 24.06
N GLU A 428 9.55 -11.22 23.42
CA GLU A 428 10.82 -10.68 23.88
C GLU A 428 10.60 -9.97 25.23
N PRO A 429 11.36 -10.32 26.28
CA PRO A 429 11.22 -9.68 27.58
C PRO A 429 11.80 -8.26 27.55
N ASP A 430 11.32 -7.41 28.45
CA ASP A 430 12.09 -6.23 28.82
C ASP A 430 13.23 -6.67 29.76
N THR A 431 14.42 -6.10 29.57
CA THR A 431 15.61 -6.53 30.31
C THR A 431 16.29 -5.35 30.99
N GLN A 432 16.40 -5.42 32.30
CA GLN A 432 17.14 -4.46 33.11
C GLN A 432 18.23 -5.20 33.90
N ARG A 433 19.44 -4.63 33.94
CA ARG A 433 20.54 -5.13 34.75
C ARG A 433 20.83 -4.14 35.87
N LEU A 434 20.71 -4.61 37.11
CA LEU A 434 21.01 -3.84 38.31
C LEU A 434 22.18 -4.51 39.04
N THR A 435 23.05 -3.70 39.64
CA THR A 435 24.11 -4.19 40.54
C THR A 435 23.61 -4.07 41.96
N VAL A 436 23.39 -5.21 42.63
CA VAL A 436 22.88 -5.25 44.00
C VAL A 436 23.93 -4.71 44.96
N GLN A 437 23.56 -3.67 45.72
CA GLN A 437 24.35 -3.10 46.80
C GLN A 437 23.89 -3.71 48.12
N HIS A 438 24.58 -4.74 48.60
CA HIS A 438 24.22 -5.45 49.85
C HIS A 438 24.13 -4.57 51.10
N THR A 439 24.67 -3.35 51.09
CA THR A 439 24.55 -2.40 52.21
C THR A 439 23.24 -1.64 52.22
N ASN A 440 22.62 -1.43 51.05
CA ASN A 440 21.50 -0.51 50.86
C ASN A 440 20.23 -1.22 50.36
N ASP A 441 20.37 -2.27 49.56
CA ASP A 441 19.24 -2.97 48.97
C ASP A 441 18.65 -3.99 49.96
N SER A 442 17.40 -3.76 50.36
CA SER A 442 16.72 -4.55 51.39
C SER A 442 16.05 -5.82 50.85
N PHE A 443 15.39 -5.74 49.69
CA PHE A 443 14.67 -6.86 49.08
C PHE A 443 14.44 -6.69 47.59
N LEU A 444 14.08 -7.79 46.93
CA LEU A 444 13.45 -7.82 45.61
C LEU A 444 12.05 -8.43 45.76
N ALA A 445 11.03 -7.71 45.31
CA ALA A 445 9.65 -8.20 45.25
C ALA A 445 9.26 -8.46 43.79
N LEU A 446 8.68 -9.63 43.51
CA LEU A 446 8.10 -9.97 42.22
C LEU A 446 6.59 -10.18 42.43
N THR A 447 5.76 -9.44 41.71
CA THR A 447 4.30 -9.41 41.90
C THR A 447 3.57 -9.62 40.59
N THR A 448 2.35 -10.16 40.67
CA THR A 448 1.40 -10.22 39.54
C THR A 448 0.49 -9.00 39.49
N ASP A 449 -0.22 -8.85 38.39
CA ASP A 449 -1.24 -7.83 38.15
C ASP A 449 -2.38 -7.83 39.18
N GLY A 450 -2.74 -9.00 39.73
CA GLY A 450 -3.68 -9.10 40.85
C GLY A 450 -3.28 -8.27 42.09
N ILE A 451 -1.98 -7.99 42.27
CA ILE A 451 -1.47 -7.11 43.34
C ILE A 451 -1.25 -5.69 42.81
N ASN A 452 -0.59 -5.56 41.66
CA ASN A 452 -0.13 -4.27 41.12
C ASN A 452 -1.26 -3.34 40.69
N PHE A 453 -2.47 -3.86 40.43
CA PHE A 453 -3.64 -3.01 40.13
C PHE A 453 -4.28 -2.40 41.39
N LEU A 454 -4.06 -2.97 42.57
CA LEU A 454 -4.70 -2.55 43.82
C LEU A 454 -3.76 -1.82 44.76
N LEU A 455 -2.51 -2.28 44.83
CA LEU A 455 -1.46 -1.80 45.71
C LEU A 455 -0.38 -1.09 44.91
N SER A 456 0.03 0.08 45.38
CA SER A 456 1.16 0.81 44.80
C SER A 456 2.50 0.23 45.23
N ASP A 457 3.55 0.46 44.44
CA ASP A 457 4.92 0.04 44.75
C ASP A 457 5.36 0.49 46.15
N GLN A 458 4.97 1.69 46.57
CA GLN A 458 5.30 2.22 47.90
C GLN A 458 4.54 1.50 49.02
N GLU A 459 3.26 1.21 48.83
CA GLU A 459 2.46 0.44 49.82
C GLU A 459 3.03 -0.96 50.00
N ILE A 460 3.44 -1.60 48.90
CA ILE A 460 4.14 -2.89 48.93
C ILE A 460 5.43 -2.76 49.74
N CYS A 461 6.25 -1.74 49.47
CA CYS A 461 7.48 -1.51 50.22
C CYS A 461 7.24 -1.28 51.72
N ASP A 462 6.23 -0.49 52.08
CA ASP A 462 5.92 -0.16 53.46
C ASP A 462 5.44 -1.38 54.24
N MET A 463 4.63 -2.25 53.62
CA MET A 463 4.19 -3.51 54.21
C MET A 463 5.36 -4.47 54.41
N ILE A 464 6.24 -4.61 53.41
CA ILE A 464 7.42 -5.48 53.51
C ILE A 464 8.34 -5.02 54.66
N ASN A 465 8.55 -3.71 54.80
CA ASN A 465 9.42 -3.15 55.83
C ASN A 465 8.86 -3.25 57.26
N GLN A 466 7.57 -3.54 57.42
CA GLN A 466 6.93 -3.76 58.73
C GLN A 466 7.08 -5.20 59.22
N CYS A 467 7.33 -6.14 58.31
CA CYS A 467 7.46 -7.56 58.64
C CYS A 467 8.91 -7.94 58.93
N GLN A 468 9.12 -8.84 59.89
CA GLN A 468 10.45 -9.41 60.14
C GLN A 468 10.73 -10.62 59.27
N ASP A 469 9.70 -11.42 59.01
CA ASP A 469 9.78 -12.61 58.17
C ASP A 469 9.28 -12.31 56.75
N PRO A 470 10.05 -12.64 55.69
CA PRO A 470 9.62 -12.46 54.31
C PRO A 470 8.40 -13.31 53.94
N THR A 471 8.19 -14.46 54.58
CA THR A 471 7.01 -15.31 54.30
C THR A 471 5.74 -14.63 54.82
N GLU A 472 5.79 -14.14 56.07
CA GLU A 472 4.71 -13.36 56.67
C GLU A 472 4.40 -12.09 55.84
N ALA A 473 5.43 -11.39 55.35
CA ALA A 473 5.24 -10.24 54.47
C ALA A 473 4.48 -10.60 53.18
N ALA A 474 4.83 -11.72 52.55
CA ALA A 474 4.18 -12.18 51.34
C ALA A 474 2.70 -12.54 51.59
N ASP A 475 2.42 -13.24 52.68
CA ASP A 475 1.06 -13.63 53.06
C ASP A 475 0.17 -12.42 53.35
N ILE A 476 0.68 -11.41 54.07
CA ILE A 476 -0.06 -10.19 54.38
C ILE A 476 -0.42 -9.43 53.11
N ILE A 477 0.52 -9.28 52.18
CA ILE A 477 0.30 -8.52 50.94
C ILE A 477 -0.72 -9.24 50.05
N ALA A 478 -0.62 -10.58 49.93
CA ALA A 478 -1.58 -11.36 49.18
C ALA A 478 -2.99 -11.31 49.79
N GLN A 479 -3.10 -11.38 51.12
CA GLN A 479 -4.40 -11.24 51.82
C GLN A 479 -4.97 -9.84 51.68
N GLN A 480 -4.13 -8.80 51.69
CA GLN A 480 -4.57 -7.43 51.56
C GLN A 480 -5.08 -7.13 50.16
N ALA A 481 -4.45 -7.68 49.11
CA ALA A 481 -4.99 -7.63 47.75
C ALA A 481 -6.38 -8.29 47.67
N LEU A 482 -6.58 -9.43 48.34
CA LEU A 482 -7.89 -10.09 48.41
C LEU A 482 -8.92 -9.23 49.16
N GLN A 483 -8.55 -8.60 50.27
CA GLN A 483 -9.44 -7.70 51.02
C GLN A 483 -9.83 -6.45 50.24
N TYR A 484 -8.93 -5.95 49.38
CA TYR A 484 -9.20 -4.85 48.46
C TYR A 484 -10.02 -5.26 47.23
N GLY A 485 -10.43 -6.53 47.16
CA GLY A 485 -11.33 -7.04 46.13
C GLY A 485 -10.61 -7.47 44.86
N SER A 486 -9.39 -8.00 44.96
CA SER A 486 -8.78 -8.68 43.82
C SER A 486 -9.68 -9.82 43.34
N GLU A 487 -10.20 -9.69 42.12
CA GLU A 487 -10.91 -10.77 41.43
C GLU A 487 -9.95 -11.70 40.67
N ASP A 488 -8.66 -11.38 40.63
CA ASP A 488 -7.61 -12.14 39.94
C ASP A 488 -6.64 -12.83 40.90
N ASN A 489 -5.84 -13.76 40.35
CA ASN A 489 -4.81 -14.49 41.06
C ASN A 489 -3.68 -13.55 41.53
N SER A 490 -3.63 -13.32 42.84
CA SER A 490 -2.58 -12.52 43.48
C SER A 490 -1.40 -13.41 43.87
N THR A 491 -0.24 -13.19 43.25
CA THR A 491 1.00 -13.91 43.59
C THR A 491 2.12 -12.91 43.87
N ILE A 492 2.85 -13.12 44.96
CA ILE A 492 4.03 -12.35 45.32
C ILE A 492 5.17 -13.27 45.75
N ILE A 493 6.39 -12.93 45.35
CA ILE A 493 7.63 -13.54 45.82
C ILE A 493 8.50 -12.43 46.41
N ILE A 494 8.98 -12.63 47.64
CA ILE A 494 9.88 -11.70 48.31
C ILE A 494 11.22 -12.38 48.51
N VAL A 495 12.27 -11.77 47.98
CA VAL A 495 13.65 -12.22 48.13
C VAL A 495 14.38 -11.23 49.04
N PRO A 496 14.71 -11.59 50.28
CA PRO A 496 15.46 -10.72 51.17
C PRO A 496 16.90 -10.54 50.67
N LEU A 497 17.41 -9.31 50.75
CA LEU A 497 18.78 -8.94 50.39
C LEU A 497 19.57 -8.48 51.63
N GLY A 498 20.82 -8.06 51.43
CA GLY A 498 21.78 -7.81 52.52
C GLY A 498 21.40 -6.71 53.51
N ALA A 499 20.45 -5.84 53.16
CA ALA A 499 19.93 -4.79 54.05
C ALA A 499 18.55 -5.10 54.65
N TRP A 500 18.00 -6.31 54.46
CA TRP A 500 16.72 -6.70 55.07
C TRP A 500 16.71 -6.45 56.57
N GLY A 501 15.67 -5.77 57.06
CA GLY A 501 15.51 -5.44 58.48
C GLY A 501 16.44 -4.34 59.02
N LYS A 502 17.39 -3.81 58.23
CA LYS A 502 18.27 -2.70 58.67
C LYS A 502 17.59 -1.33 58.63
N HIS A 503 16.60 -1.20 57.75
CA HIS A 503 15.82 0.02 57.53
C HIS A 503 14.36 -0.20 57.93
N GLN A 504 14.11 -0.65 59.17
CA GLN A 504 12.74 -0.77 59.69
C GLN A 504 12.19 0.64 59.96
N SER A 505 11.04 0.95 59.37
CA SER A 505 10.32 2.19 59.65
C SER A 505 9.68 2.08 61.03
N SER A 506 10.05 2.97 61.96
CA SER A 506 9.60 2.97 63.36
C SER A 506 8.16 3.48 63.56
N THR A 507 7.37 3.61 62.49
CA THR A 507 6.03 4.20 62.54
C THR A 507 4.98 3.17 62.14
N ILE A 508 4.35 2.53 63.13
CA ILE A 508 3.15 1.71 62.93
C ILE A 508 2.00 2.66 62.60
N VAL A 509 1.61 2.76 61.33
CA VAL A 509 0.38 3.46 60.91
C VAL A 509 -0.56 2.43 60.29
N TYR A 510 -1.45 1.87 61.10
CA TYR A 510 -2.65 1.23 60.58
C TYR A 510 -3.60 2.32 60.07
N SER A 511 -3.40 2.78 58.82
CA SER A 511 -4.39 3.63 58.17
C SER A 511 -5.52 2.75 57.61
N MET A 512 -6.54 2.48 58.42
CA MET A 512 -7.82 1.91 57.97
C MET A 512 -8.72 2.95 57.28
N SER A 513 -8.14 3.84 56.49
CA SER A 513 -8.90 4.86 55.78
C SER A 513 -8.13 5.36 54.56
N ARG A 514 -8.35 4.70 53.41
CA ARG A 514 -8.31 5.42 52.14
C ARG A 514 -9.60 6.23 52.06
N ASN A 515 -9.49 7.54 52.34
CA ASN A 515 -10.48 8.48 51.83
C ASN A 515 -10.51 8.31 50.30
N PHE A 516 -11.70 8.11 49.74
CA PHE A 516 -11.97 8.20 48.31
C PHE A 516 -11.60 9.62 47.83
N VAL A 517 -10.32 9.86 47.58
CA VAL A 517 -9.89 10.95 46.72
C VAL A 517 -9.81 10.35 45.34
N SER A 518 -10.90 10.56 44.59
CA SER A 518 -10.90 10.57 43.13
C SER A 518 -9.71 11.40 42.66
N SER A 519 -8.57 10.76 42.40
CA SER A 519 -7.53 11.33 41.57
C SER A 519 -7.95 11.03 40.14
N GLY A 520 -8.68 11.99 39.55
CA GLY A 520 -8.94 12.00 38.13
C GLY A 520 -7.61 11.96 37.39
N ARG A 521 -7.21 10.78 36.92
CA ARG A 521 -6.26 10.64 35.80
C ARG A 521 -7.06 10.79 34.51
N TRP A 522 -7.43 12.03 34.23
CA TRP A 522 -7.83 12.50 32.90
C TRP A 522 -7.01 13.76 32.61
N ALA A 523 -5.90 13.57 31.91
CA ALA A 523 -5.22 14.56 31.09
C ALA A 523 -4.33 13.83 30.10
#